data_AF-A0A2V2DBG7-F1
#
_entry.id   AF-A0A2V2DBG7-F1
#
_cell.length_a   1.000
_cell.length_b   1.000
_cell.length_c   1.000
_cell.angle_alpha   90.00
_cell.angle_beta   90.00
_cell.angle_gamma   90.00
#
_symmetry.space_group_name_H-M   'P 1'
#
loop_
_entity.id
_entity.type
_entity.pdbx_description
1 polymer ?
#
loop_
_entity_poly.entity_id
_entity_poly.type
_entity_poly.pdbx_seq_one_letter_code
_entity_poly.pdbx_strand_id
1 'polypeptide(L)'
;MMRQKGNMSEGHRARLRERFLANGLDTFADYEIIEILLTYAIPRIDVKPAAKMLIRNFGNLRGILHADAQSLKKIPHIGDSATTFFKLLRDIIPIYHQNELADGGTEITTISRLIKLFRSRIGSLQTEVLEMVCFDAKLKIIDGGLIRLFEGSVNSANVDIRRIVETAISKGASSIALAHNHPSGDPTPSYEDIRFTQKLSAACRPIDLNFIEHIVVGKNACFSFRRDGHFDSLYDESLAESRLRGNCRVAEDEERIGEDCGDDGAPAVRKDPHSGAVLNGADSPHSPTEPGGGGAK
;
A
#
# COMPACT_ATOMS: atom_id res chain seq x y z
N MET A 1 9.33 55.92 26.42
CA MET A 1 9.85 55.03 25.36
C MET A 1 9.03 53.75 25.36
N MET A 2 7.96 53.69 24.54
CA MET A 2 7.13 52.49 24.43
C MET A 2 7.87 51.44 23.58
N ARG A 3 8.15 50.28 24.16
CA ARG A 3 8.67 49.10 23.43
C ARG A 3 7.64 48.64 22.41
N GLN A 4 7.96 48.72 21.12
CA GLN A 4 7.23 48.03 20.06
C GLN A 4 7.31 46.52 20.31
N LYS A 5 6.17 45.87 20.56
CA LYS A 5 6.02 44.42 20.50
C LYS A 5 6.16 43.99 19.04
N GLY A 6 7.36 43.58 18.65
CA GLY A 6 7.60 42.93 17.36
C GLY A 6 6.67 41.72 17.16
N ASN A 7 6.17 41.60 15.94
CA ASN A 7 5.04 40.76 15.54
C ASN A 7 5.40 39.25 15.59
N MET A 8 5.26 38.60 16.76
CA MET A 8 5.56 37.16 16.95
C MET A 8 4.86 36.23 15.93
N SER A 9 3.71 36.64 15.39
CA SER A 9 2.92 35.88 14.41
C SER A 9 3.58 35.82 13.02
N GLU A 10 4.29 36.87 12.59
CA GLU A 10 4.94 36.91 11.27
C GLU A 10 6.10 35.92 11.19
N GLY A 11 6.93 35.87 12.23
CA GLY A 11 8.04 34.92 12.29
C GLY A 11 7.57 33.46 12.35
N HIS A 12 6.43 33.19 12.99
CA HIS A 12 5.88 31.84 13.08
C HIS A 12 5.39 31.32 11.72
N ARG A 13 4.68 32.16 10.96
CA ARG A 13 4.24 31.81 9.60
C ARG A 13 5.41 31.54 8.66
N ALA A 14 6.46 32.35 8.74
CA ALA A 14 7.67 32.16 7.95
C ALA A 14 8.35 30.82 8.28
N ARG A 15 8.53 30.50 9.56
CA ARG A 15 9.12 29.23 10.02
C ARG A 15 8.29 28.01 9.60
N LEU A 16 6.96 28.08 9.67
CA LEU A 16 6.08 27.01 9.20
C LEU A 16 6.26 26.72 7.71
N ARG A 17 6.36 27.78 6.89
CA ARG A 17 6.58 27.65 5.44
C ARG A 17 7.96 27.09 5.13
N GLU A 18 8.99 27.61 5.80
CA GLU A 18 10.36 27.12 5.62
C GLU A 18 10.47 25.64 5.98
N ARG A 19 9.86 25.21 7.09
CA ARG A 19 9.83 23.80 7.48
C ARG A 19 9.08 22.92 6.47
N PHE A 20 7.96 23.41 5.93
CA PHE A 20 7.23 22.70 4.87
C PHE A 20 8.07 22.56 3.59
N LEU A 21 8.79 23.61 3.19
CA LEU A 21 9.67 23.58 2.01
C LEU A 21 10.86 22.63 2.20
N ALA A 22 11.41 22.55 3.41
CA ALA A 22 12.55 21.68 3.72
C ALA A 22 12.17 20.20 3.83
N ASN A 23 11.08 19.88 4.53
CA ASN A 23 10.78 18.51 4.99
C ASN A 23 9.39 18.00 4.56
N GLY A 24 8.64 18.75 3.75
CA GLY A 24 7.27 18.39 3.42
C GLY A 24 6.34 18.39 4.65
N LEU A 25 5.31 17.54 4.63
CA LEU A 25 4.35 17.41 5.73
C LEU A 25 4.66 16.26 6.69
N ASP A 26 5.69 15.45 6.41
CA ASP A 26 5.97 14.22 7.17
C ASP A 26 6.30 14.50 8.65
N THR A 27 6.85 15.69 8.94
CA THR A 27 7.18 16.13 10.31
C THR A 27 6.10 16.99 10.96
N PHE A 28 4.93 17.15 10.33
CA PHE A 28 3.87 18.03 10.82
C PHE A 28 2.86 17.24 11.64
N ALA A 29 2.47 17.76 12.80
CA ALA A 29 1.28 17.26 13.48
C ALA A 29 0.02 17.61 12.68
N ASP A 30 -1.06 16.83 12.82
CA ASP A 30 -2.33 17.05 12.10
C ASP A 30 -2.83 18.50 12.16
N TYR A 31 -2.78 19.11 13.35
CA TYR A 31 -3.21 20.49 13.52
C TYR A 31 -2.28 21.49 12.82
N GLU A 32 -0.98 21.19 12.66
CA GLU A 32 -0.02 22.06 11.96
C GLU A 32 -0.27 22.05 10.45
N ILE A 33 -0.75 20.93 9.88
CA ILE A 33 -1.20 20.85 8.49
C ILE A 33 -2.39 21.79 8.27
N ILE A 34 -3.36 21.78 9.20
CA ILE A 34 -4.50 22.71 9.14
C ILE A 34 -4.04 24.16 9.38
N GLU A 35 -3.09 24.36 10.29
CA GLU A 35 -2.54 25.68 10.62
C GLU A 35 -1.91 26.32 9.38
N ILE A 36 -1.01 25.63 8.68
CA ILE A 36 -0.35 26.16 7.48
C ILE A 36 -1.37 26.48 6.37
N LEU A 37 -2.37 25.62 6.17
CA LEU A 37 -3.48 25.87 5.24
C LEU A 37 -4.25 27.15 5.59
N LEU A 38 -4.63 27.32 6.86
CA LEU A 38 -5.33 28.51 7.33
C LEU A 38 -4.48 29.78 7.22
N THR A 39 -3.14 29.70 7.25
CA THR A 39 -2.30 30.88 7.04
C THR A 39 -2.49 31.51 5.66
N TYR A 40 -2.88 30.72 4.65
CA TYR A 40 -3.18 31.21 3.30
C TYR A 40 -4.60 31.79 3.19
N ALA A 41 -5.56 31.21 3.93
CA ALA A 41 -6.96 31.66 3.88
C ALA A 41 -7.27 32.85 4.81
N ILE A 42 -6.53 33.00 5.91
CA ILE A 42 -6.78 34.02 6.92
C ILE A 42 -5.47 34.77 7.25
N PRO A 43 -5.31 36.01 6.74
CA PRO A 43 -4.11 36.80 6.97
C PRO A 43 -4.10 37.43 8.37
N ARG A 44 -2.89 37.67 8.91
CA ARG A 44 -2.61 38.56 10.05
C ARG A 44 -3.24 38.19 11.41
N ILE A 45 -3.67 36.95 11.61
CA ILE A 45 -4.08 36.44 12.93
C ILE A 45 -3.33 35.16 13.31
N ASP A 46 -3.33 34.80 14.60
CA ASP A 46 -2.90 33.47 15.03
C ASP A 46 -4.00 32.43 14.73
N VAL A 47 -3.72 31.53 13.78
CA VAL A 47 -4.65 30.50 13.32
C VAL A 47 -4.46 29.17 14.03
N LYS A 48 -3.44 29.03 14.88
CA LYS A 48 -3.15 27.80 15.62
C LYS A 48 -4.30 27.36 16.53
N PRO A 49 -4.97 28.24 17.29
CA PRO A 49 -6.12 27.85 18.10
C PRO A 49 -7.28 27.31 17.24
N ALA A 50 -7.56 27.99 16.11
CA ALA A 50 -8.61 27.58 15.18
C ALA A 50 -8.30 26.21 14.55
N ALA A 51 -7.05 25.96 14.15
CA ALA A 51 -6.61 24.69 13.61
C ALA A 51 -6.81 23.52 14.62
N LYS A 52 -6.45 23.74 15.89
CA LYS A 52 -6.69 22.75 16.96
C LYS A 52 -8.18 22.52 17.21
N MET A 53 -9.00 23.57 17.17
CA MET A 53 -10.45 23.43 17.31
C MET A 53 -11.08 22.65 16.15
N LEU A 54 -10.62 22.87 14.92
CA LEU A 54 -11.09 22.12 13.75
C LEU A 54 -10.80 20.62 13.90
N ILE A 55 -9.57 20.26 14.27
CA ILE A 55 -9.21 18.85 14.54
C ILE A 55 -10.08 18.27 15.67
N ARG A 56 -10.31 19.01 16.75
CA ARG A 56 -11.16 18.53 17.86
C ARG A 56 -12.62 18.30 17.48
N ASN A 57 -13.20 19.16 16.63
CA ASN A 57 -14.62 19.08 16.27
C ASN A 57 -14.88 18.14 15.09
N PHE A 58 -13.94 18.00 14.17
CA PHE A 58 -14.12 17.26 12.91
C PHE A 58 -13.18 16.06 12.76
N GLY A 59 -12.32 15.80 13.75
CA GLY A 59 -11.42 14.65 13.84
C GLY A 59 -10.14 14.82 13.03
N ASN A 60 -10.23 14.89 11.71
CA ASN A 60 -9.09 14.92 10.81
C ASN A 60 -9.35 15.79 9.57
N LEU A 61 -8.34 15.92 8.69
CA LEU A 61 -8.46 16.71 7.46
C LEU A 61 -9.66 16.29 6.61
N ARG A 62 -9.93 14.99 6.45
CA ARG A 62 -11.10 14.51 5.70
C ARG A 62 -12.40 15.03 6.30
N GLY A 63 -12.55 14.94 7.62
CA GLY A 63 -13.72 15.44 8.33
C GLY A 63 -13.90 16.95 8.17
N ILE A 64 -12.82 17.72 8.22
CA ILE A 64 -12.85 19.18 7.99
C ILE A 64 -13.30 19.51 6.55
N LEU A 65 -12.72 18.83 5.54
CA LEU A 65 -13.05 19.07 4.13
C LEU A 65 -14.49 18.69 3.77
N HIS A 66 -15.11 17.74 4.51
CA HIS A 66 -16.49 17.30 4.29
C HIS A 66 -17.52 18.00 5.19
N ALA A 67 -17.09 18.79 6.16
CA ALA A 67 -17.99 19.51 7.05
C ALA A 67 -18.84 20.54 6.29
N ASP A 68 -20.08 20.75 6.74
CA ASP A 68 -20.95 21.77 6.18
C ASP A 68 -20.45 23.18 6.56
N ALA A 69 -20.76 24.16 5.69
CA ALA A 69 -20.31 25.53 5.85
C ALA A 69 -20.77 26.19 7.16
N GLN A 70 -21.97 25.84 7.66
CA GLN A 70 -22.50 26.43 8.89
C GLN A 70 -21.78 25.89 10.12
N SER A 71 -21.46 24.60 10.14
CA SER A 71 -20.68 23.99 11.21
C SER A 71 -19.25 24.51 11.26
N LEU A 72 -18.59 24.70 10.11
CA LEU A 72 -17.25 25.30 10.05
C LEU A 72 -17.23 26.71 10.63
N LYS A 73 -18.23 27.54 10.30
CA LYS A 73 -18.36 28.93 10.78
C LYS A 73 -18.60 29.07 12.28
N LYS A 74 -18.93 27.98 13.00
CA LYS A 74 -19.01 27.99 14.46
C LYS A 74 -17.63 28.09 15.12
N ILE A 75 -16.57 27.74 14.39
CA ILE A 75 -15.20 27.84 14.92
C ILE A 75 -14.73 29.30 14.84
N PRO A 76 -14.17 29.87 15.92
CA PRO A 76 -13.65 31.22 15.92
C PRO A 76 -12.69 31.48 14.75
N HIS A 77 -12.86 32.65 14.12
CA HIS A 77 -12.09 33.12 12.97
C HIS A 77 -12.28 32.35 11.64
N ILE A 78 -13.09 31.28 11.61
CA ILE A 78 -13.44 30.60 10.37
C ILE A 78 -14.64 31.32 9.72
N GLY A 79 -14.34 32.19 8.76
CA GLY A 79 -15.34 32.89 7.95
C GLY A 79 -15.47 32.30 6.53
N ASP A 80 -16.14 33.04 5.64
CA ASP A 80 -16.37 32.60 4.26
C ASP A 80 -15.08 32.28 3.48
N SER A 81 -14.00 33.01 3.73
CA SER A 81 -12.69 32.77 3.09
C SER A 81 -12.17 31.36 3.38
N ALA A 82 -12.09 30.99 4.66
CA ALA A 82 -11.60 29.68 5.09
C ALA A 82 -12.55 28.55 4.66
N THR A 83 -13.86 28.76 4.77
CA THR A 83 -14.86 27.78 4.32
C THR A 83 -14.79 27.54 2.81
N THR A 84 -14.66 28.60 2.02
CA THR A 84 -14.49 28.50 0.57
C THR A 84 -13.19 27.80 0.22
N PHE A 85 -12.11 28.12 0.94
CA PHE A 85 -10.81 27.50 0.75
C PHE A 85 -10.85 25.98 1.01
N PHE A 86 -11.48 25.51 2.09
CA PHE A 86 -11.64 24.07 2.33
C PHE A 86 -12.50 23.39 1.27
N LYS A 87 -13.58 24.04 0.82
CA LYS A 87 -14.42 23.51 -0.27
C LYS A 87 -13.63 23.39 -1.57
N LEU A 88 -12.84 24.42 -1.91
CA LEU A 88 -11.97 24.42 -3.07
C LEU A 88 -10.94 23.30 -3.00
N LEU A 89 -10.26 23.13 -1.86
CA LEU A 89 -9.30 22.03 -1.66
C LEU A 89 -9.95 20.66 -1.87
N ARG A 90 -11.15 20.46 -1.31
CA ARG A 90 -11.92 19.22 -1.52
C ARG A 90 -12.21 18.99 -2.99
N ASP A 91 -12.65 20.03 -3.71
CA ASP A 91 -13.09 19.91 -5.11
C ASP A 91 -11.89 19.77 -6.09
N ILE A 92 -10.70 20.27 -5.72
CA ILE A 92 -9.46 20.08 -6.50
C ILE A 92 -8.96 18.63 -6.44
N ILE A 93 -9.13 17.91 -5.32
CA ILE A 93 -8.62 16.53 -5.17
C ILE A 93 -9.15 15.59 -6.27
N PRO A 94 -10.46 15.53 -6.57
CA PRO A 94 -10.97 14.76 -7.70
C PRO A 94 -10.42 15.23 -9.05
N ILE A 95 -10.27 16.54 -9.28
CA ILE A 95 -9.73 17.09 -10.54
C ILE A 95 -8.28 16.66 -10.73
N TYR A 96 -7.45 16.73 -9.67
CA TYR A 96 -6.07 16.24 -9.69
C TYR A 96 -6.03 14.76 -10.09
N HIS A 97 -6.85 13.92 -9.46
CA HIS A 97 -6.89 12.49 -9.78
C HIS A 97 -7.42 12.23 -11.20
N GLN A 98 -8.37 13.02 -11.69
CA GLN A 98 -8.84 12.93 -13.08
C GLN A 98 -7.72 13.31 -14.07
N ASN A 99 -6.93 14.34 -13.78
CA ASN A 99 -5.80 14.74 -14.61
C ASN A 99 -4.65 13.73 -14.56
N GLU A 100 -4.37 13.14 -13.38
CA GLU A 100 -3.40 12.03 -13.23
C GLU A 100 -3.80 10.82 -14.10
N LEU A 101 -5.10 10.63 -14.34
CA LEU A 101 -5.63 9.60 -15.23
C LEU A 101 -5.65 10.01 -16.71
N ALA A 102 -5.71 11.31 -17.03
CA ALA A 102 -5.81 11.84 -18.39
C ALA A 102 -4.43 12.06 -19.06
N ASP A 103 -3.38 12.38 -18.30
CA ASP A 103 -2.02 12.49 -18.81
C ASP A 103 -1.35 11.11 -18.92
N GLY A 104 -1.51 10.47 -20.10
CA GLY A 104 -0.52 9.55 -20.67
C GLY A 104 0.24 8.61 -19.73
N GLY A 105 -0.49 7.78 -18.99
CA GLY A 105 0.01 6.59 -18.29
C GLY A 105 0.58 6.86 -16.92
N THR A 106 -0.25 6.72 -15.88
CA THR A 106 0.22 6.58 -14.51
C THR A 106 1.18 5.39 -14.42
N GLU A 107 2.47 5.66 -14.24
CA GLU A 107 3.44 4.61 -13.92
C GLU A 107 3.13 4.04 -12.52
N ILE A 108 2.71 2.79 -12.46
CA ILE A 108 2.43 2.10 -11.19
C ILE A 108 3.67 1.33 -10.78
N THR A 109 4.67 2.07 -10.30
CA THR A 109 5.97 1.51 -9.88
C THR A 109 5.98 0.92 -8.47
N THR A 110 4.88 1.04 -7.72
CA THR A 110 4.80 0.52 -6.35
C THR A 110 3.48 -0.21 -6.09
N ILE A 111 3.54 -1.27 -5.27
CA ILE A 111 2.38 -2.01 -4.78
C ILE A 111 1.39 -1.07 -4.07
N SER A 112 1.89 -0.07 -3.33
CA SER A 112 1.03 0.90 -2.65
C SER A 112 0.20 1.75 -3.61
N ARG A 113 0.73 2.14 -4.77
CA ARG A 113 -0.05 2.83 -5.82
C ARG A 113 -1.08 1.88 -6.45
N LEU A 114 -0.71 0.62 -6.69
CA LEU A 114 -1.61 -0.40 -7.22
C LEU A 114 -2.79 -0.67 -6.28
N ILE A 115 -2.53 -0.79 -4.97
CA ILE A 115 -3.56 -0.92 -3.94
C ILE A 115 -4.48 0.30 -3.95
N LYS A 116 -3.94 1.54 -3.97
CA LYS A 116 -4.76 2.76 -4.04
C LYS A 116 -5.66 2.77 -5.27
N LEU A 117 -5.11 2.41 -6.44
CA LEU A 117 -5.86 2.30 -7.69
C LEU A 117 -7.04 1.35 -7.54
N PHE A 118 -6.81 0.09 -7.15
CA PHE A 118 -7.89 -0.88 -7.01
C PHE A 118 -8.88 -0.52 -5.91
N ARG A 119 -8.43 -0.04 -4.75
CA ARG A 119 -9.32 0.42 -3.68
C ARG A 119 -10.29 1.50 -4.15
N SER A 120 -9.81 2.44 -4.96
CA SER A 120 -10.65 3.53 -5.50
C SER A 120 -11.73 3.05 -6.46
N ARG A 121 -11.51 1.88 -7.09
CA ARG A 121 -12.38 1.35 -8.15
C ARG A 121 -13.38 0.32 -7.65
N ILE A 122 -12.91 -0.64 -6.84
CA ILE A 122 -13.73 -1.78 -6.40
C ILE A 122 -14.00 -1.81 -4.89
N GLY A 123 -13.29 -1.00 -4.08
CA GLY A 123 -13.32 -1.12 -2.63
C GLY A 123 -14.66 -0.74 -1.97
N SER A 124 -15.54 0.00 -2.65
CA SER A 124 -16.87 0.37 -2.13
C SER A 124 -18.02 -0.43 -2.72
N LEU A 125 -17.74 -1.36 -3.63
CA LEU A 125 -18.76 -2.14 -4.32
C LEU A 125 -19.38 -3.18 -3.38
N GLN A 126 -20.70 -3.34 -3.49
CA GLN A 126 -21.48 -4.29 -2.66
C GLN A 126 -21.52 -5.69 -3.27
N THR A 127 -21.13 -5.81 -4.54
CA THR A 127 -20.93 -7.06 -5.26
C THR A 127 -19.44 -7.35 -5.34
N GLU A 128 -19.09 -8.63 -5.42
CA GLU A 128 -17.72 -9.04 -5.71
C GLU A 128 -17.40 -8.78 -7.19
N VAL A 129 -16.28 -8.13 -7.42
CA VAL A 129 -15.80 -7.71 -8.74
C VAL A 129 -14.34 -8.07 -8.85
N LEU A 130 -13.96 -8.70 -9.96
CA LEU A 130 -12.56 -8.92 -10.33
C LEU A 130 -12.18 -7.94 -11.45
N GLU A 131 -11.17 -7.11 -11.21
CA GLU A 131 -10.60 -6.19 -12.19
C GLU A 131 -9.13 -6.54 -12.48
N MET A 132 -8.75 -6.41 -13.75
CA MET A 132 -7.38 -6.50 -14.24
C MET A 132 -6.90 -5.13 -14.68
N VAL A 133 -5.60 -4.88 -14.51
CA VAL A 133 -4.88 -3.79 -15.15
C VAL A 133 -3.76 -4.35 -16.04
N CYS A 134 -3.67 -3.86 -17.26
CA CYS A 134 -2.64 -4.18 -18.24
C CYS A 134 -1.56 -3.09 -18.29
N PHE A 135 -0.29 -3.50 -18.30
CA PHE A 135 0.84 -2.59 -18.34
C PHE A 135 1.77 -2.81 -19.53
N ASP A 136 2.36 -1.72 -20.01
CA ASP A 136 3.49 -1.75 -20.92
C ASP A 136 4.81 -2.14 -20.19
N ALA A 137 5.91 -2.24 -20.94
CA ALA A 137 7.22 -2.64 -20.41
C ALA A 137 7.83 -1.65 -19.40
N LYS A 138 7.23 -0.46 -19.24
CA LYS A 138 7.63 0.57 -18.26
C LYS A 138 6.66 0.63 -17.07
N LEU A 139 5.75 -0.35 -16.93
CA LEU A 139 4.71 -0.37 -15.91
C LEU A 139 3.73 0.83 -16.00
N LYS A 140 3.54 1.37 -17.22
CA LYS A 140 2.45 2.31 -17.50
C LYS A 140 1.20 1.55 -17.82
N ILE A 141 0.07 2.02 -17.29
CA ILE A 141 -1.24 1.48 -17.65
C ILE A 141 -1.47 1.72 -19.15
N ILE A 142 -1.74 0.64 -19.88
CA ILE A 142 -2.08 0.70 -21.31
C ILE A 142 -3.46 1.36 -21.45
N ASP A 143 -3.66 2.14 -22.51
CA ASP A 143 -4.96 2.76 -22.78
C ASP A 143 -6.08 1.70 -22.89
N GLY A 144 -7.18 1.95 -22.17
CA GLY A 144 -8.25 0.95 -21.98
C GLY A 144 -7.77 -0.38 -21.36
N GLY A 145 -6.65 -0.37 -20.64
CA GLY A 145 -6.03 -1.54 -19.99
C GLY A 145 -6.61 -1.86 -18.61
N LEU A 146 -7.52 -1.05 -18.08
CA LEU A 146 -8.33 -1.33 -16.89
C LEU A 146 -9.61 -2.05 -17.31
N ILE A 147 -9.76 -3.30 -16.88
CA ILE A 147 -10.76 -4.22 -17.44
C ILE A 147 -11.47 -4.94 -16.29
N ARG A 148 -12.80 -4.84 -16.27
CA ARG A 148 -13.64 -5.65 -15.39
C ARG A 148 -13.85 -7.03 -16.00
N LEU A 149 -13.35 -8.04 -15.32
CA LEU A 149 -13.39 -9.43 -15.78
C LEU A 149 -14.64 -10.16 -15.29
N PHE A 150 -15.10 -9.82 -14.09
CA PHE A 150 -16.24 -10.44 -13.44
C PHE A 150 -16.95 -9.47 -12.51
N GLU A 151 -18.26 -9.63 -12.35
CA GLU A 151 -19.10 -8.95 -11.36
C GLU A 151 -20.27 -9.87 -10.99
N GLY A 152 -20.43 -10.16 -9.69
CA GLY A 152 -21.51 -11.00 -9.22
C GLY A 152 -21.20 -11.69 -7.90
N SER A 153 -22.19 -12.39 -7.33
CA SER A 153 -22.00 -13.22 -6.15
C SER A 153 -21.66 -14.65 -6.56
N VAL A 154 -20.60 -15.18 -5.95
CA VAL A 154 -20.20 -16.60 -5.86
C VAL A 154 -19.13 -17.07 -6.86
N ASN A 155 -17.98 -17.40 -6.25
CA ASN A 155 -16.82 -18.18 -6.69
C ASN A 155 -15.97 -17.60 -7.83
N SER A 156 -14.84 -17.00 -7.44
CA SER A 156 -13.66 -16.75 -8.26
C SER A 156 -13.18 -17.99 -9.05
N ALA A 157 -13.65 -19.19 -8.70
CA ALA A 157 -13.44 -20.46 -9.43
C ALA A 157 -13.91 -20.47 -10.90
N ASN A 158 -14.81 -19.57 -11.33
CA ASN A 158 -15.35 -19.55 -12.71
C ASN A 158 -14.71 -18.50 -13.63
N VAL A 159 -13.72 -17.74 -13.16
CA VAL A 159 -13.03 -16.78 -14.03
C VAL A 159 -12.13 -17.53 -15.00
N ASP A 160 -12.42 -17.38 -16.29
CA ASP A 160 -11.67 -18.04 -17.36
C ASP A 160 -10.28 -17.41 -17.50
N ILE A 161 -9.25 -18.11 -17.01
CA ILE A 161 -7.84 -17.76 -17.17
C ILE A 161 -7.49 -17.53 -18.64
N ARG A 162 -8.10 -18.29 -19.57
CA ARG A 162 -7.90 -18.09 -21.01
C ARG A 162 -8.29 -16.67 -21.41
N ARG A 163 -9.46 -16.22 -20.96
CA ARG A 163 -9.96 -14.87 -21.27
C ARG A 163 -9.05 -13.78 -20.71
N ILE A 164 -8.49 -13.97 -19.51
CA ILE A 164 -7.52 -13.03 -18.92
C ILE A 164 -6.29 -12.91 -19.80
N VAL A 165 -5.71 -14.05 -20.17
CA VAL A 165 -4.50 -14.12 -21.01
C VAL A 165 -4.76 -13.57 -22.41
N GLU A 166 -5.85 -13.96 -23.07
CA GLU A 166 -6.25 -13.42 -24.37
C GLU A 166 -6.42 -11.89 -24.33
N THR A 167 -7.04 -11.39 -23.26
CA THR A 167 -7.23 -9.96 -23.07
C THR A 167 -5.88 -9.25 -22.91
N ALA A 168 -5.00 -9.77 -22.06
CA ALA A 168 -3.66 -9.22 -21.86
C ALA A 168 -2.86 -9.16 -23.17
N ILE A 169 -2.86 -10.25 -23.93
CA ILE A 169 -2.19 -10.34 -25.24
C ILE A 169 -2.80 -9.34 -26.22
N SER A 170 -4.14 -9.27 -26.31
CA SER A 170 -4.83 -8.36 -27.24
C SER A 170 -4.54 -6.88 -26.95
N LYS A 171 -4.26 -6.54 -25.69
CA LYS A 171 -3.86 -5.21 -25.25
C LYS A 171 -2.37 -4.92 -25.46
N GLY A 172 -1.57 -5.92 -25.84
CA GLY A 172 -0.11 -5.79 -25.90
C GLY A 172 0.52 -5.63 -24.53
N ALA A 173 -0.08 -6.24 -23.50
CA ALA A 173 0.43 -6.15 -22.13
C ALA A 173 1.73 -6.95 -21.99
N SER A 174 2.75 -6.31 -21.40
CA SER A 174 3.94 -7.00 -20.93
C SER A 174 3.78 -7.52 -19.50
N SER A 175 2.90 -6.87 -18.72
CA SER A 175 2.61 -7.22 -17.33
C SER A 175 1.13 -7.00 -17.03
N ILE A 176 0.59 -7.79 -16.11
CA ILE A 176 -0.77 -7.65 -15.59
C ILE A 176 -0.79 -7.70 -14.07
N ALA A 177 -1.75 -7.01 -13.47
CA ALA A 177 -2.12 -7.21 -12.07
C ALA A 177 -3.64 -7.35 -11.94
N LEU A 178 -4.06 -8.04 -10.88
CA LEU A 178 -5.46 -8.30 -10.59
C LEU A 178 -5.83 -7.78 -9.20
N ALA A 179 -7.10 -7.44 -9.03
CA ALA A 179 -7.70 -7.34 -7.72
C ALA A 179 -9.16 -7.73 -7.71
N HIS A 180 -9.59 -8.31 -6.60
CA HIS A 180 -11.01 -8.47 -6.30
C HIS A 180 -11.36 -7.87 -4.94
N ASN A 181 -12.61 -7.46 -4.75
CA ASN A 181 -13.10 -6.96 -3.46
C ASN A 181 -13.87 -8.04 -2.71
N HIS A 182 -13.73 -8.06 -1.40
CA HIS A 182 -14.60 -8.82 -0.51
C HIS A 182 -15.65 -7.88 0.09
N PRO A 183 -16.93 -7.98 -0.30
CA PRO A 183 -17.99 -7.14 0.27
C PRO A 183 -18.16 -7.32 1.78
N SER A 184 -17.77 -8.48 2.32
CA SER A 184 -17.70 -8.75 3.78
C SER A 184 -16.75 -7.79 4.51
N GLY A 185 -15.76 -7.25 3.79
CA GLY A 185 -14.77 -6.31 4.29
C GLY A 185 -13.48 -6.95 4.80
N ASP A 186 -13.45 -8.27 5.00
CA ASP A 186 -12.25 -9.03 5.37
C ASP A 186 -11.42 -9.34 4.10
N PRO A 187 -10.17 -8.84 3.99
CA PRO A 187 -9.33 -9.08 2.83
C PRO A 187 -8.65 -10.46 2.83
N THR A 188 -8.89 -11.33 3.80
CA THR A 188 -8.28 -12.67 3.85
C THR A 188 -8.71 -13.48 2.62
N PRO A 189 -7.78 -14.00 1.79
CA PRO A 189 -8.13 -14.75 0.59
C PRO A 189 -8.75 -16.11 0.94
N SER A 190 -9.69 -16.56 0.10
CA SER A 190 -10.18 -17.93 0.16
C SER A 190 -9.18 -18.91 -0.46
N TYR A 191 -9.41 -20.21 -0.24
CA TYR A 191 -8.64 -21.27 -0.93
C TYR A 191 -8.80 -21.22 -2.46
N GLU A 192 -9.97 -20.80 -2.95
CA GLU A 192 -10.21 -20.64 -4.38
C GLU A 192 -9.37 -19.51 -4.97
N ASP A 193 -9.23 -18.39 -4.24
CA ASP A 193 -8.40 -17.25 -4.67
C ASP A 193 -6.93 -17.63 -4.75
N ILE A 194 -6.42 -18.38 -3.76
CA ILE A 194 -5.05 -18.89 -3.77
C ILE A 194 -4.82 -19.80 -4.99
N ARG A 195 -5.70 -20.77 -5.20
CA ARG A 195 -5.60 -21.70 -6.33
C ARG A 195 -5.72 -20.99 -7.68
N PHE A 196 -6.61 -20.02 -7.80
CA PHE A 196 -6.76 -19.19 -9.00
C PHE A 196 -5.47 -18.41 -9.29
N THR A 197 -4.91 -17.73 -8.29
CA THR A 197 -3.68 -16.94 -8.39
C THR A 197 -2.51 -17.80 -8.88
N GLN A 198 -2.33 -18.98 -8.27
CA GLN A 198 -1.26 -19.92 -8.65
C GLN A 198 -1.42 -20.42 -10.08
N LYS A 199 -2.64 -20.82 -10.48
CA LYS A 199 -2.91 -21.27 -11.85
C LYS A 199 -2.67 -20.19 -12.88
N LEU A 200 -3.11 -18.96 -12.60
CA LEU A 200 -2.89 -17.84 -13.51
C LEU A 200 -1.41 -17.50 -13.63
N SER A 201 -0.68 -17.46 -12.51
CA SER A 201 0.77 -17.27 -12.50
C SER A 201 1.49 -18.30 -13.37
N ALA A 202 1.13 -19.59 -13.20
CA ALA A 202 1.67 -20.67 -14.02
C ALA A 202 1.31 -20.54 -15.51
N ALA A 203 0.12 -20.04 -15.84
CA ALA A 203 -0.32 -19.84 -17.22
C ALA A 203 0.34 -18.65 -17.92
N CYS A 204 0.72 -17.61 -17.17
CA CYS A 204 1.36 -16.42 -17.74
C CYS A 204 2.86 -16.64 -18.05
N ARG A 205 3.53 -17.54 -17.32
CA ARG A 205 4.98 -17.78 -17.44
C ARG A 205 5.44 -18.23 -18.84
N PRO A 206 4.82 -19.20 -19.53
CA PRO A 206 5.32 -19.71 -20.80
C PRO A 206 5.21 -18.72 -21.97
N ILE A 207 4.50 -17.60 -21.77
CA ILE A 207 4.24 -16.59 -22.79
C ILE A 207 4.89 -15.24 -22.44
N ASP A 208 5.81 -15.23 -21.47
CA ASP A 208 6.51 -14.03 -20.99
C ASP A 208 5.58 -12.88 -20.54
N LEU A 209 4.39 -13.22 -20.03
CA LEU A 209 3.47 -12.26 -19.45
C LEU A 209 3.73 -12.16 -17.94
N ASN A 210 4.15 -10.98 -17.47
CA ASN A 210 4.46 -10.80 -16.05
C ASN A 210 3.17 -10.61 -15.24
N PHE A 211 2.74 -11.64 -14.52
CA PHE A 211 1.71 -11.48 -13.50
C PHE A 211 2.33 -10.91 -12.21
N ILE A 212 2.20 -9.59 -12.03
CA ILE A 212 2.98 -8.88 -11.00
C ILE A 212 2.30 -8.88 -9.64
N GLU A 213 0.98 -8.97 -9.54
CA GLU A 213 0.31 -8.90 -8.24
C GLU A 213 -1.15 -9.37 -8.31
N HIS A 214 -1.64 -9.92 -7.20
CA HIS A 214 -3.06 -10.10 -6.94
C HIS A 214 -3.42 -9.46 -5.59
N ILE A 215 -4.38 -8.53 -5.57
CA ILE A 215 -4.82 -7.84 -4.35
C ILE A 215 -6.26 -8.24 -3.99
N VAL A 216 -6.48 -8.58 -2.73
CA VAL A 216 -7.83 -8.65 -2.16
C VAL A 216 -8.14 -7.34 -1.45
N VAL A 217 -9.22 -6.68 -1.85
CA VAL A 217 -9.65 -5.40 -1.30
C VAL A 217 -10.76 -5.62 -0.27
N GLY A 218 -10.44 -5.38 1.00
CA GLY A 218 -11.41 -5.27 2.08
C GLY A 218 -11.81 -3.81 2.34
N LYS A 219 -12.65 -3.60 3.37
CA LYS A 219 -13.20 -2.28 3.70
C LYS A 219 -12.12 -1.29 4.14
N ASN A 220 -11.27 -1.71 5.06
CA ASN A 220 -10.19 -0.89 5.63
C ASN A 220 -8.80 -1.45 5.36
N ALA A 221 -8.67 -2.71 4.96
CA ALA A 221 -7.41 -3.39 4.71
C ALA A 221 -7.37 -4.03 3.33
N CYS A 222 -6.18 -4.43 2.89
CA CYS A 222 -5.97 -5.19 1.66
C CYS A 222 -4.98 -6.33 1.93
N PHE A 223 -5.14 -7.44 1.21
CA PHE A 223 -4.18 -8.52 1.16
C PHE A 223 -3.42 -8.46 -0.17
N SER A 224 -2.12 -8.73 -0.15
CA SER A 224 -1.25 -8.79 -1.33
C SER A 224 -0.65 -10.18 -1.38
N PHE A 225 -1.00 -10.93 -2.43
CA PHE A 225 -0.47 -12.28 -2.65
C PHE A 225 1.05 -12.27 -2.82
N ARG A 226 1.64 -11.20 -3.39
CA ARG A 226 3.09 -11.07 -3.50
C ARG A 226 3.77 -10.90 -2.14
N ARG A 227 3.23 -10.04 -1.27
CA ARG A 227 3.82 -9.78 0.06
C ARG A 227 3.75 -11.01 0.97
N ASP A 228 2.72 -11.84 0.79
CA ASP A 228 2.48 -13.02 1.60
C ASP A 228 3.17 -14.29 1.07
N GLY A 229 3.95 -14.18 -0.02
CA GLY A 229 4.77 -15.30 -0.54
C GLY A 229 3.99 -16.34 -1.35
N HIS A 230 2.76 -16.02 -1.78
CA HIS A 230 1.93 -16.92 -2.59
C HIS A 230 2.22 -16.88 -4.10
N PHE A 231 3.15 -16.03 -4.52
CA PHE A 231 3.78 -16.13 -5.83
C PHE A 231 5.06 -16.93 -5.71
N ASP A 232 5.33 -17.80 -6.69
CA ASP A 232 6.64 -18.44 -6.80
C ASP A 232 7.73 -17.37 -6.72
N SER A 233 8.82 -17.67 -6.01
CA SER A 233 10.02 -16.85 -5.85
C SER A 233 10.77 -16.53 -7.16
N LEU A 234 10.12 -16.71 -8.31
CA LEU A 234 10.67 -16.68 -9.66
C LEU A 234 10.88 -15.28 -10.25
N TYR A 235 11.05 -14.27 -9.40
CA TYR A 235 11.84 -13.09 -9.74
C TYR A 235 13.20 -13.28 -9.04
N ASP A 236 14.03 -14.07 -9.69
CA ASP A 236 15.42 -14.36 -9.31
C ASP A 236 16.22 -13.07 -9.10
N GLU A 237 16.91 -12.97 -7.97
CA GLU A 237 17.82 -11.87 -7.60
C GLU A 237 19.10 -11.81 -8.47
N SER A 238 19.26 -12.72 -9.45
CA SER A 238 20.36 -12.71 -10.42
C SER A 238 20.18 -11.77 -11.62
N LEU A 239 19.01 -11.15 -11.80
CA LEU A 239 18.79 -10.11 -12.82
C LEU A 239 19.28 -8.74 -12.33
N ALA A 240 20.45 -8.32 -12.81
CA ALA A 240 21.16 -7.12 -12.38
C ALA A 240 20.35 -5.80 -12.43
N GLU A 241 20.26 -5.16 -11.25
CA GLU A 241 20.42 -3.74 -10.93
C GLU A 241 20.04 -2.68 -11.97
N SER A 242 18.81 -2.13 -11.93
CA SER A 242 18.61 -0.68 -12.20
C SER A 242 17.19 -0.11 -11.99
N ARG A 243 16.13 -0.88 -11.73
CA ARG A 243 14.75 -0.32 -11.73
C ARG A 243 14.06 -0.13 -10.37
N LEU A 244 14.78 -0.26 -9.25
CA LEU A 244 14.20 -0.05 -7.91
C LEU A 244 14.91 0.99 -7.03
N ARG A 245 15.87 1.76 -7.56
CA ARG A 245 16.45 2.87 -6.78
C ARG A 245 15.52 4.09 -6.77
N GLY A 246 14.50 4.02 -5.92
CA GLY A 246 13.86 5.17 -5.28
C GLY A 246 13.99 4.97 -3.77
N ASN A 247 15.12 5.39 -3.20
CA ASN A 247 15.38 5.34 -1.75
C ASN A 247 14.23 6.04 -0.99
N CYS A 248 13.41 5.25 -0.28
CA CYS A 248 12.66 5.73 0.87
C CYS A 248 13.31 5.09 2.10
N ARG A 249 14.26 5.81 2.71
CA ARG A 249 14.76 5.46 4.05
C ARG A 249 13.75 6.02 5.04
N VAL A 250 13.00 5.13 5.69
CA VAL A 250 12.33 5.48 6.94
C VAL A 250 13.25 5.03 8.06
N ALA A 251 13.68 5.99 8.86
CA ALA A 251 14.46 5.79 10.07
C ALA A 251 13.56 5.21 11.15
N GLU A 252 14.03 4.17 11.84
CA GLU A 252 13.58 3.84 13.19
C GLU A 252 14.84 3.71 14.04
N ASP A 253 15.04 4.72 14.89
CA ASP A 253 16.06 4.74 15.94
C ASP A 253 15.60 3.91 17.14
N GLU A 254 16.54 3.12 17.64
CA GLU A 254 16.90 2.82 19.04
C GLU A 254 15.86 2.91 20.17
N GLU A 255 15.76 1.81 20.93
CA GLU A 255 16.09 1.75 22.37
C GLU A 255 16.18 0.24 22.73
N ARG A 256 17.15 -0.29 23.49
CA ARG A 256 17.42 0.10 24.87
C ARG A 256 18.60 -0.74 25.45
N ILE A 257 19.33 -0.12 26.40
CA ILE A 257 20.18 -0.69 27.49
C ILE A 257 21.51 -1.34 27.01
N GLY A 258 22.73 -0.86 27.31
CA GLY A 258 23.19 -0.03 28.42
C GLY A 258 23.81 -0.88 29.53
N GLU A 259 25.00 -1.45 29.31
CA GLU A 259 25.93 -1.74 30.40
C GLU A 259 27.38 -1.71 29.89
N ASP A 260 28.08 -0.73 30.42
CA ASP A 260 29.50 -0.42 30.31
C ASP A 260 30.32 -1.46 31.10
N CYS A 261 31.48 -1.86 30.57
CA CYS A 261 32.73 -2.15 31.29
C CYS A 261 33.72 -2.94 30.42
N GLY A 262 34.92 -2.40 30.23
CA GLY A 262 36.15 -3.19 30.36
C GLY A 262 36.96 -3.45 29.10
N ASP A 263 38.06 -2.71 29.03
CA ASP A 263 39.24 -2.80 28.17
C ASP A 263 40.01 -4.15 28.28
N ASP A 264 41.04 -4.28 27.44
CA ASP A 264 42.17 -5.23 27.46
C ASP A 264 42.11 -6.51 26.59
N GLY A 265 42.90 -6.48 25.50
CA GLY A 265 44.10 -7.33 25.45
C GLY A 265 44.10 -8.61 24.60
N ALA A 266 44.49 -8.46 23.33
CA ALA A 266 45.43 -9.33 22.56
C ALA A 266 45.16 -10.86 22.34
N PRO A 267 45.78 -11.48 21.31
CA PRO A 267 45.26 -12.67 20.61
C PRO A 267 46.04 -13.97 20.87
N ALA A 268 45.38 -15.12 20.71
CA ALA A 268 45.94 -16.47 20.52
C ALA A 268 44.76 -17.48 20.55
N VAL A 269 44.71 -18.68 19.96
CA VAL A 269 45.59 -19.57 19.20
C VAL A 269 44.68 -20.74 18.75
N ARG A 270 45.03 -21.38 17.62
CA ARG A 270 44.40 -22.59 17.07
C ARG A 270 44.34 -23.76 18.06
N LYS A 271 43.35 -24.66 17.90
CA LYS A 271 43.49 -26.13 18.07
C LYS A 271 42.24 -26.87 17.56
N ASP A 272 42.34 -27.45 16.37
CA ASP A 272 41.93 -28.85 16.14
C ASP A 272 43.04 -29.75 16.75
N PRO A 273 42.83 -31.03 17.16
CA PRO A 273 42.11 -32.04 16.36
C PRO A 273 41.40 -33.22 17.12
N HIS A 274 40.67 -34.01 16.33
CA HIS A 274 40.46 -35.47 16.39
C HIS A 274 40.16 -36.23 17.70
N SER A 275 39.00 -36.90 17.72
CA SER A 275 38.77 -38.30 18.13
C SER A 275 37.24 -38.49 18.26
N GLY A 276 36.54 -39.41 17.62
CA GLY A 276 36.90 -40.67 17.00
C GLY A 276 35.78 -41.67 17.34
N ALA A 277 35.27 -42.35 16.30
CA ALA A 277 34.72 -43.72 16.34
C ALA A 277 33.36 -43.93 17.06
N VAL A 278 32.45 -44.84 16.69
CA VAL A 278 32.35 -45.93 15.70
C VAL A 278 30.95 -46.58 15.93
N LEU A 279 30.24 -46.94 14.84
CA LEU A 279 29.46 -48.19 14.56
C LEU A 279 28.53 -48.77 15.67
N ASN A 280 27.37 -49.42 15.46
CA ASN A 280 26.64 -50.20 14.44
C ASN A 280 25.18 -50.29 15.00
N GLY A 281 24.10 -50.75 14.36
CA GLY A 281 23.82 -51.56 13.17
C GLY A 281 22.31 -51.94 13.26
N ALA A 282 21.59 -51.94 12.14
CA ALA A 282 20.90 -53.09 11.55
C ALA A 282 19.73 -53.68 12.37
N ASP A 283 18.49 -53.66 11.86
CA ASP A 283 17.99 -54.67 10.92
C ASP A 283 16.54 -54.39 10.48
N SER A 284 16.26 -54.73 9.22
CA SER A 284 14.92 -54.82 8.57
C SER A 284 14.47 -56.30 8.56
N PRO A 285 13.56 -56.76 7.67
CA PRO A 285 12.13 -56.47 7.45
C PRO A 285 11.27 -57.77 7.59
N HIS A 286 9.93 -57.69 7.54
CA HIS A 286 9.09 -58.77 6.98
C HIS A 286 7.64 -58.33 6.69
N SER A 287 7.20 -58.59 5.46
CA SER A 287 5.83 -58.64 4.90
C SER A 287 5.38 -60.12 4.79
N PRO A 288 4.29 -60.53 4.10
CA PRO A 288 2.87 -60.09 4.01
C PRO A 288 1.85 -61.27 4.19
N THR A 289 0.53 -61.03 4.24
CA THR A 289 -0.53 -61.97 3.77
C THR A 289 -1.94 -61.32 3.64
N GLU A 290 -2.62 -61.51 2.50
CA GLU A 290 -4.09 -61.42 2.30
C GLU A 290 -4.75 -62.82 2.57
N PRO A 291 -6.02 -63.19 2.22
CA PRO A 291 -7.22 -62.46 1.70
C PRO A 291 -8.60 -62.90 2.31
N GLY A 292 -9.70 -62.30 1.81
CA GLY A 292 -11.10 -62.80 1.90
C GLY A 292 -12.08 -61.76 2.51
N GLY A 293 -13.31 -61.51 2.05
CA GLY A 293 -14.21 -62.16 1.10
C GLY A 293 -15.66 -62.00 1.62
N GLY A 294 -16.60 -61.51 0.79
CA GLY A 294 -18.06 -61.47 1.03
C GLY A 294 -18.56 -60.28 1.87
N GLY A 295 -19.71 -59.66 1.66
CA GLY A 295 -20.87 -59.92 0.81
C GLY A 295 -22.14 -59.40 1.52
N ALA A 296 -23.06 -58.86 0.73
CA ALA A 296 -24.51 -58.72 0.96
C ALA A 296 -25.11 -57.44 1.63
N LYS A 297 -26.05 -56.90 0.84
CA LYS A 297 -27.22 -56.04 1.07
C LYS A 297 -27.04 -54.52 1.14
#